data_AF-H2ZQC6-F1
#
_entry.id   AF-H2ZQC6-F1
#
_cell.length_a   1.000
_cell.length_b   1.000
_cell.length_c   1.000
_cell.angle_alpha   90.00
_cell.angle_beta   90.00
_cell.angle_gamma   90.00
#
_symmetry.space_group_name_H-M   'P 1'
#
loop_
_entity.id
_entity.type
_entity.pdbx_description
1 polymer ?
#
loop_
_entity_poly.entity_id
_entity_poly.type
_entity_poly.pdbx_seq_one_letter_code
_entity_poly.pdbx_strand_id
1 'polypeptide(L)'
;MVYQCEITKQWNGEPIDHDPVKMKLEGLENGVKLTIDAPYFNDPAPKGETGKPLWLLWEYEVVEAFFLNSKTGEYYEVEFGPHGQHLGLLFKKCREVWKKNLEMEYSSKITGNTWTGCAVMPWDYLPAGVDKFNAFAMHGVDA
;
A
#
# COMPACT_ATOMS: atom_id res chain seq x y z
N MET A 1 -0.17 17.50 -9.51
CA MET A 1 -0.38 17.53 -8.05
C MET A 1 0.47 16.44 -7.45
N VAL A 2 1.24 16.75 -6.40
CA VAL A 2 2.11 15.80 -5.70
C VAL A 2 1.70 15.83 -4.22
N TYR A 3 1.50 14.67 -3.63
CA TYR A 3 1.26 14.51 -2.20
C TYR A 3 2.34 13.61 -1.61
N GLN A 4 2.78 13.91 -0.39
CA GLN A 4 3.80 13.15 0.33
C GLN A 4 3.31 12.88 1.75
N CYS A 5 3.63 11.69 2.26
CA CYS A 5 3.34 11.32 3.63
C CYS A 5 4.41 10.34 4.16
N GLU A 6 4.50 10.29 5.48
CA GLU A 6 5.45 9.42 6.18
C GLU A 6 4.72 8.70 7.32
N ILE A 7 5.02 7.42 7.50
CA ILE A 7 4.59 6.64 8.65
C ILE A 7 5.66 6.78 9.71
N THR A 8 5.37 7.58 10.75
CA THR A 8 6.30 7.92 11.84
C THR A 8 5.85 7.41 13.20
N LYS A 9 4.69 6.74 13.24
CA LYS A 9 4.03 6.29 14.46
C LYS A 9 3.48 4.88 14.28
N GLN A 10 3.44 4.16 15.39
CA GLN A 10 2.73 2.90 15.56
C GLN A 10 1.20 3.14 15.60
N TRP A 11 0.42 2.06 15.49
CA TRP A 11 -1.05 2.12 15.51
C TRP A 11 -1.64 2.73 16.78
N ASN A 12 -0.92 2.66 17.90
CA ASN A 12 -1.29 3.23 19.19
C ASN A 12 -0.87 4.70 19.36
N GLY A 13 -0.21 5.29 18.35
CA GLY A 13 0.24 6.68 18.36
C GLY A 13 1.64 6.91 18.92
N GLU A 14 2.31 5.88 19.43
CA GLU A 14 3.71 5.96 19.87
C GLU A 14 4.66 6.11 18.67
N PRO A 15 5.81 6.77 18.84
CA PRO A 15 6.83 6.83 17.78
C PRO A 15 7.32 5.44 17.36
N ILE A 16 7.74 5.31 16.10
CA ILE A 16 8.53 4.16 15.63
C ILE A 16 9.98 4.25 16.11
N ASP A 17 10.68 3.12 16.17
CA ASP A 17 12.08 3.00 16.57
C ASP A 17 13.04 2.72 15.39
N HIS A 18 12.50 2.77 14.17
CA HIS A 18 13.21 2.60 12.90
C HIS A 18 12.98 3.80 11.97
N ASP A 19 13.61 3.80 10.79
CA ASP A 19 13.39 4.86 9.80
C ASP A 19 11.93 4.89 9.29
N PRO A 20 11.35 6.07 9.03
CA PRO A 20 9.98 6.17 8.51
C PRO A 20 9.81 5.55 7.12
N VAL A 21 8.65 4.96 6.89
CA VAL A 21 8.19 4.64 5.53
C VAL A 21 7.71 5.93 4.88
N LYS A 22 8.24 6.25 3.71
CA LYS A 22 7.92 7.45 2.94
C LYS A 22 7.13 7.06 1.71
N MET A 23 6.07 7.79 1.44
CA MET A 23 5.26 7.63 0.23
C MET A 23 5.09 8.95 -0.49
N LYS A 24 5.02 8.84 -1.82
CA LYS A 24 4.70 9.96 -2.70
C LYS A 24 3.65 9.52 -3.70
N LEU A 25 2.59 10.33 -3.80
CA LEU A 25 1.51 10.19 -4.76
C LEU A 25 1.62 11.24 -5.84
N GLU A 26 1.52 10.83 -7.09
CA GLU A 26 1.55 11.70 -8.26
C GLU A 26 0.44 11.32 -9.23
N GLY A 27 -0.38 12.30 -9.64
CA GLY A 27 -1.34 12.07 -10.72
C GLY A 27 -0.64 11.90 -12.06
N LEU A 28 -0.95 10.82 -12.77
CA LEU A 28 -0.56 10.54 -14.14
C LEU A 28 -1.80 10.61 -15.05
N GLU A 29 -1.58 10.55 -16.37
CA GLU A 29 -2.68 10.47 -17.34
C GLU A 29 -3.50 9.17 -17.16
N ASN A 30 -2.84 8.04 -16.93
CA ASN A 30 -3.46 6.72 -16.83
C ASN A 30 -3.79 6.27 -15.39
N GLY A 31 -3.45 7.06 -14.37
CA GLY A 31 -3.71 6.65 -12.99
C GLY A 31 -3.01 7.50 -11.94
N VAL A 32 -2.90 6.96 -10.73
CA VAL A 32 -2.12 7.52 -9.63
C VAL A 32 -0.85 6.69 -9.46
N LYS A 33 0.30 7.34 -9.57
CA LYS A 33 1.58 6.74 -9.21
C LYS A 33 1.79 6.84 -7.71
N LEU A 34 2.14 5.73 -7.08
CA LEU A 34 2.57 5.66 -5.70
C LEU A 34 4.00 5.14 -5.66
N THR A 35 4.92 5.91 -5.09
CA THR A 35 6.28 5.45 -4.82
C THR A 35 6.52 5.31 -3.34
N ILE A 36 7.22 4.24 -2.95
CA ILE A 36 7.54 3.88 -1.57
C ILE A 36 9.06 3.89 -1.40
N ASP A 37 9.52 4.41 -0.28
CA ASP A 37 10.87 4.24 0.26
C ASP A 37 10.72 3.82 1.72
N ALA A 38 11.15 2.61 2.05
CA ALA A 38 10.89 1.98 3.33
C ALA A 38 12.10 1.19 3.84
N PRO A 39 12.24 1.01 5.17
CA PRO A 39 13.13 -0.02 5.72
C PRO A 39 12.74 -1.40 5.21
N TYR A 40 13.73 -2.28 5.07
CA TYR A 40 13.53 -3.70 4.79
C TYR A 40 13.83 -4.52 6.05
N PHE A 41 12.81 -5.17 6.59
CA PHE A 41 12.90 -5.94 7.83
C PHE A 41 13.29 -7.41 7.61
N ASN A 42 13.26 -7.86 6.34
CA ASN A 42 13.70 -9.20 5.94
C ASN A 42 12.85 -10.30 6.60
N ASP A 43 11.54 -10.07 6.68
CA ASP A 43 10.57 -11.10 6.99
C ASP A 43 10.53 -12.18 5.88
N PRO A 44 9.98 -13.38 6.16
CA PRO A 44 9.82 -14.42 5.15
C PRO A 44 9.08 -13.92 3.92
N ALA A 45 9.65 -14.17 2.73
CA ALA A 45 9.01 -13.78 1.49
C ALA A 45 7.67 -14.52 1.27
N PRO A 46 6.64 -13.84 0.73
CA PRO A 46 5.38 -14.48 0.40
C PRO A 46 5.51 -15.54 -0.70
N LYS A 47 4.66 -16.57 -0.64
CA LYS A 47 4.55 -17.60 -1.70
C LYS A 47 3.64 -17.10 -2.83
N GLY A 48 4.08 -16.07 -3.56
CA GLY A 48 3.36 -15.49 -4.69
C GLY A 48 4.29 -15.02 -5.81
N GLU A 49 3.75 -14.88 -7.02
CA GLU A 49 4.52 -14.39 -8.17
C GLU A 49 4.79 -12.89 -8.07
N THR A 50 6.03 -12.46 -8.34
CA THR A 50 6.40 -11.04 -8.41
C THR A 50 5.58 -10.31 -9.48
N GLY A 51 5.08 -9.12 -9.14
CA GLY A 51 4.25 -8.30 -10.03
C GLY A 51 2.79 -8.75 -10.09
N LYS A 52 2.37 -9.74 -9.28
CA LYS A 52 0.98 -10.25 -9.26
C LYS A 52 0.25 -9.93 -7.95
N PRO A 53 -1.10 -9.85 -8.00
CA PRO A 53 -1.91 -9.77 -6.80
C PRO A 53 -1.73 -10.99 -5.91
N LEU A 54 -1.62 -10.80 -4.60
CA LEU A 54 -1.60 -11.87 -3.61
C LEU A 54 -2.60 -11.59 -2.49
N TRP A 55 -3.57 -12.50 -2.31
CA TRP A 55 -4.49 -12.44 -1.17
C TRP A 55 -3.77 -12.79 0.14
N LEU A 56 -4.14 -12.12 1.25
CA LEU A 56 -3.45 -12.19 2.56
C LEU A 56 -2.02 -11.62 2.52
N LEU A 57 -1.76 -10.59 1.71
CA LEU A 57 -0.42 -9.99 1.64
C LEU A 57 -0.03 -9.31 2.97
N TRP A 58 -1.02 -8.82 3.73
CA TRP A 58 -0.86 -8.30 5.09
C TRP A 58 -0.25 -9.27 6.12
N GLU A 59 -0.17 -10.57 5.83
CA GLU A 59 0.51 -11.56 6.71
C GLU A 59 2.06 -11.52 6.55
N TYR A 60 2.58 -10.55 5.78
CA TYR A 60 3.99 -10.40 5.44
C TYR A 60 4.44 -8.94 5.65
N GLU A 61 5.74 -8.69 5.47
CA GLU A 61 6.25 -7.31 5.39
C GLU A 61 5.55 -6.56 4.25
N VAL A 62 4.83 -5.49 4.60
CA VAL A 62 3.95 -4.80 3.67
C VAL A 62 3.78 -3.33 4.03
N VAL A 63 3.51 -2.51 3.01
CA VAL A 63 3.00 -1.15 3.16
C VAL A 63 1.61 -1.07 2.57
N GLU A 64 0.67 -0.54 3.34
CA GLU A 64 -0.73 -0.38 2.95
C GLU A 64 -1.10 1.09 2.79
N ALA A 65 -1.98 1.39 1.83
CA ALA A 65 -2.57 2.70 1.67
C ALA A 65 -4.08 2.62 1.40
N PHE A 66 -4.80 3.60 1.92
CA PHE A 66 -6.26 3.66 1.91
C PHE A 66 -6.72 4.97 1.28
N PHE A 67 -7.59 4.87 0.28
CA PHE A 67 -8.22 5.99 -0.41
C PHE A 67 -9.72 5.95 -0.19
N LEU A 68 -10.24 6.84 0.66
CA LEU A 68 -11.62 6.80 1.13
C LEU A 68 -12.41 8.00 0.60
N ASN A 69 -13.63 7.76 0.11
CA ASN A 69 -14.68 8.76 0.04
C ASN A 69 -15.49 8.72 1.34
N SER A 70 -15.29 9.71 2.21
CA SER A 70 -15.90 9.76 3.53
C SER A 70 -17.42 9.95 3.52
N LYS A 71 -18.00 10.38 2.39
CA LYS A 71 -19.45 10.57 2.23
C LYS A 71 -20.18 9.28 1.87
N THR A 72 -19.58 8.45 1.03
CA THR A 72 -20.18 7.17 0.61
C THR A 72 -19.71 6.01 1.48
N GLY A 73 -18.53 6.11 2.07
CA GLY A 73 -17.85 5.03 2.78
C GLY A 73 -17.09 4.08 1.86
N GLU A 74 -17.12 4.30 0.54
CA GLU A 74 -16.35 3.51 -0.43
C GLU A 74 -14.86 3.81 -0.29
N TYR A 75 -14.04 2.77 -0.30
CA TYR A 75 -12.60 2.94 -0.24
C TYR A 75 -11.85 1.90 -1.07
N TYR A 76 -10.69 2.33 -1.56
CA TYR A 76 -9.71 1.47 -2.19
C TYR A 76 -8.54 1.27 -1.23
N GLU A 77 -8.25 0.02 -0.93
CA GLU A 77 -7.12 -0.43 -0.12
C GLU A 77 -6.11 -1.09 -1.05
N VAL A 78 -4.85 -0.71 -0.89
CA VAL A 78 -3.73 -1.25 -1.65
C VAL A 78 -2.60 -1.64 -0.72
N GLU A 79 -1.94 -2.74 -1.05
CA GLU A 79 -0.86 -3.30 -0.25
C GLU A 79 0.32 -3.62 -1.17
N PHE A 80 1.54 -3.41 -0.69
CA PHE A 80 2.77 -3.54 -1.46
C PHE A 80 3.85 -4.23 -0.62
N GLY A 81 4.28 -5.41 -1.06
CA GLY A 81 5.36 -6.15 -0.43
C GLY A 81 6.73 -5.83 -1.05
N PRO A 82 7.83 -5.94 -0.30
CA PRO A 82 9.19 -5.69 -0.80
C PRO A 82 9.61 -6.69 -1.89
N HIS A 83 8.98 -7.87 -1.94
CA HIS A 83 9.22 -8.93 -2.93
C HIS A 83 8.39 -8.79 -4.23
N GLY A 84 7.61 -7.72 -4.34
CA GLY A 84 6.96 -7.30 -5.58
C GLY A 84 5.53 -7.82 -5.77
N GLN A 85 4.96 -8.50 -4.79
CA GLN A 85 3.53 -8.80 -4.74
C GLN A 85 2.77 -7.54 -4.32
N HIS A 86 1.55 -7.41 -4.82
CA HIS A 86 0.63 -6.35 -4.42
C HIS A 86 -0.73 -6.92 -4.01
N LEU A 87 -1.57 -6.12 -3.39
CA LEU A 87 -3.00 -6.42 -3.27
C LEU A 87 -3.78 -5.15 -3.54
N GLY A 88 -4.95 -5.30 -4.17
CA GLY A 88 -5.87 -4.21 -4.44
C GLY A 88 -7.30 -4.66 -4.15
N LEU A 89 -7.94 -3.99 -3.21
CA LEU A 89 -9.27 -4.30 -2.68
C LEU A 89 -10.18 -3.08 -2.77
N LEU A 90 -11.32 -3.21 -3.44
CA LEU A 90 -12.32 -2.15 -3.53
C LEU A 90 -13.52 -2.49 -2.65
N PHE A 91 -13.88 -1.57 -1.78
CA PHE A 91 -14.94 -1.75 -0.79
C PHE A 91 -16.10 -0.79 -1.05
N LYS A 92 -17.34 -1.29 -0.87
CA LYS A 92 -18.55 -0.46 -0.94
C LYS A 92 -18.80 0.35 0.32
N LYS A 93 -18.34 -0.17 1.45
CA LYS A 93 -18.36 0.43 2.79
C LYS A 93 -17.40 -0.35 3.69
N CYS A 94 -17.25 0.09 4.94
CA CYS A 94 -16.41 -0.57 5.94
C CYS A 94 -16.58 -2.10 5.92
N ARG A 95 -15.49 -2.82 5.58
CA ARG A 95 -15.41 -4.29 5.55
C ARG A 95 -16.34 -5.00 4.55
N GLU A 96 -16.95 -4.29 3.62
CA GLU A 96 -17.75 -4.88 2.53
C GLU A 96 -16.96 -4.89 1.22
N VAL A 97 -16.15 -5.94 1.02
CA VAL A 97 -15.35 -6.14 -0.19
C VAL A 97 -16.26 -6.33 -1.40
N TRP A 98 -16.04 -5.55 -2.46
CA TRP A 98 -16.72 -5.70 -3.75
C TRP A 98 -15.83 -6.31 -4.81
N LYS A 99 -14.58 -5.85 -4.93
CA LYS A 99 -13.57 -6.40 -5.83
C LYS A 99 -12.30 -6.68 -5.05
N LYS A 100 -11.61 -7.76 -5.43
CA LYS A 100 -10.35 -8.19 -4.82
C LYS A 100 -9.35 -8.57 -5.90
N ASN A 101 -8.07 -8.61 -5.55
CA ASN A 101 -6.98 -8.99 -6.45
C ASN A 101 -6.97 -8.14 -7.72
N LEU A 102 -7.25 -6.84 -7.59
CA LEU A 102 -7.19 -5.91 -8.71
C LEU A 102 -5.72 -5.81 -9.20
N GLU A 103 -5.48 -6.20 -10.45
CA GLU A 103 -4.15 -6.11 -11.05
C GLU A 103 -3.75 -4.65 -11.25
N MET A 104 -2.51 -4.32 -10.91
CA MET A 104 -1.89 -3.03 -11.17
C MET A 104 -0.42 -3.21 -11.57
N GLU A 105 0.14 -2.21 -12.24
CA GLU A 105 1.58 -2.18 -12.48
C GLU A 105 2.28 -1.94 -11.14
N TYR A 106 3.08 -2.90 -10.68
CA TYR A 106 3.88 -2.76 -9.47
C TYR A 106 5.26 -3.38 -9.67
N SER A 107 6.28 -2.66 -9.20
CA SER A 107 7.66 -3.14 -9.12
C SER A 107 8.28 -2.72 -7.81
N SER A 108 9.17 -3.56 -7.28
CA SER A 108 9.91 -3.30 -6.06
C SER A 108 11.39 -3.62 -6.24
N LYS A 109 12.22 -3.06 -5.36
CA LYS A 109 13.65 -3.36 -5.30
C LYS A 109 14.15 -3.26 -3.87
N ILE A 110 14.66 -4.38 -3.35
CA ILE A 110 15.37 -4.44 -2.08
C ILE A 110 16.83 -4.01 -2.32
N THR A 111 17.36 -3.12 -1.48
CA THR A 111 18.75 -2.63 -1.50
C THR A 111 19.27 -2.53 -0.08
N GLY A 112 20.03 -3.55 0.36
CA GLY A 112 20.52 -3.63 1.74
C GLY A 112 19.35 -3.75 2.72
N ASN A 113 19.25 -2.80 3.66
CA ASN A 113 18.21 -2.76 4.69
C ASN A 113 17.06 -1.82 4.33
N THR A 114 16.87 -1.55 3.05
CA THR A 114 15.80 -0.69 2.53
C THR A 114 15.18 -1.32 1.29
N TRP A 115 13.96 -0.91 0.95
CA TRP A 115 13.36 -1.24 -0.32
C TRP A 115 12.57 -0.06 -0.87
N THR A 116 12.49 -0.02 -2.20
CA THR A 116 11.68 0.95 -2.93
C THR A 116 10.57 0.24 -3.68
N GLY A 117 9.38 0.82 -3.70
CA GLY A 117 8.23 0.36 -4.48
C GLY A 117 7.76 1.42 -5.47
N CYS A 118 7.23 1.01 -6.61
CA CYS A 118 6.58 1.88 -7.57
C CYS A 118 5.36 1.19 -8.15
N ALA A 119 4.18 1.74 -7.86
CA ALA A 119 2.89 1.28 -8.35
C ALA A 119 2.20 2.33 -9.23
N VAL A 120 1.44 1.90 -10.23
CA VAL A 120 0.49 2.75 -10.98
C VAL A 120 -0.90 2.17 -10.82
N MET A 121 -1.74 2.85 -10.05
CA MET A 121 -3.13 2.48 -9.81
C MET A 121 -4.03 3.15 -10.85
N PRO A 122 -4.79 2.39 -11.67
CA PRO A 122 -5.74 2.97 -12.62
C PRO A 122 -6.76 3.89 -11.94
N TRP A 123 -7.13 4.99 -12.59
CA TRP A 123 -8.14 5.93 -12.08
C TRP A 123 -9.48 5.24 -11.76
N ASP A 124 -9.86 4.25 -12.58
CA ASP A 124 -11.12 3.49 -12.44
C ASP A 124 -11.19 2.63 -11.17
N TYR A 125 -10.08 2.47 -10.44
CA TYR A 125 -10.07 1.75 -9.16
C TYR A 125 -10.26 2.67 -7.96
N LEU A 126 -10.00 3.97 -8.09
CA LEU A 126 -10.25 4.91 -7.01
C LEU A 126 -11.76 5.23 -6.93
N PRO A 127 -12.37 5.23 -5.73
CA PRO A 127 -13.72 5.72 -5.57
C PRO A 127 -13.87 7.15 -6.10
N ALA A 128 -15.01 7.46 -6.70
CA ALA A 128 -15.28 8.83 -7.14
C ALA A 128 -15.31 9.77 -5.92
N GLY A 129 -14.50 10.82 -5.91
CA GLY A 129 -14.50 11.82 -4.84
C GLY A 129 -13.78 11.42 -3.55
N VAL A 130 -12.71 10.62 -3.65
CA VAL A 130 -11.78 10.39 -2.52
C VAL A 130 -11.37 11.72 -1.88
N ASP A 131 -11.54 11.81 -0.56
CA ASP A 131 -11.27 13.00 0.26
C ASP A 131 -10.47 12.69 1.54
N LYS A 132 -10.17 11.40 1.78
CA LYS A 132 -9.36 10.93 2.89
C LYS A 132 -8.30 9.94 2.41
N PHE A 133 -7.13 10.03 3.03
CA PHE A 133 -6.00 9.14 2.81
C PHE A 133 -5.45 8.67 4.16
N ASN A 134 -5.04 7.41 4.25
CA ASN A 134 -4.25 6.90 5.37
C ASN A 134 -3.32 5.78 4.90
N ALA A 135 -2.31 5.44 5.70
CA ALA A 135 -1.38 4.38 5.37
C ALA A 135 -0.81 3.71 6.62
N PHE A 136 -0.45 2.44 6.47
CA PHE A 136 0.17 1.61 7.50
C PHE A 136 1.34 0.83 6.92
N ALA A 137 2.21 0.34 7.80
CA ALA A 137 3.27 -0.59 7.44
C ALA A 137 3.28 -1.68 8.51
N MET A 138 3.41 -2.93 8.07
CA MET A 138 3.47 -4.10 8.93
C MET A 138 4.74 -4.87 8.62
N HIS A 139 5.37 -5.36 9.68
CA HIS A 139 6.60 -6.16 9.66
C HIS A 139 6.68 -6.94 10.98
N GLY A 140 7.49 -7.99 10.98
CA GLY A 140 7.59 -8.97 12.05
C GLY A 140 6.68 -10.17 11.83
N VAL A 141 7.22 -11.36 12.07
CA VAL A 141 6.52 -12.65 11.91
C VAL A 141 5.47 -12.98 12.99
N ASP A 142 5.32 -12.11 13.99
CA ASP A 142 4.39 -12.27 15.12
C ASP A 142 3.55 -10.99 15.39
N ALA A 143 3.41 -10.11 14.39
CA ALA A 143 2.71 -8.83 14.52
C ALA A 143 1.18 -8.98 14.66
#